data_AF-V5WHT0-F1
#
_entry.id   AF-V5WHT0-F1
#
_cell.length_a   1.000
_cell.length_b   1.000
_cell.length_c   1.000
_cell.angle_alpha   90.00
_cell.angle_beta   90.00
_cell.angle_gamma   90.00
#
_symmetry.space_group_name_H-M   'P 1'
#
loop_
_entity.id
_entity.type
_entity.pdbx_description
1 polymer ?
#
loop_
_entity_poly.entity_id
_entity_poly.type
_entity_poly.pdbx_seq_one_letter_code
_entity_poly.pdbx_strand_id
1 'polypeptide(L)' 'MDLLPGDRRSRCRDIMHPIALWVKDDGELSILHRCEKCGTVKSNRILPDDSEPLISELAARPALAVGLA' A
#
# COMPACT_ATOMS: atom_id res chain seq x y z
N MET A 1 -16.04 -1.91 15.36
CA MET A 1 -15.43 -0.58 15.58
C MET A 1 -13.93 -0.77 15.41
N ASP A 2 -13.46 -0.74 14.16
CA ASP A 2 -12.06 -0.99 13.85
C ASP A 2 -11.23 0.22 14.23
N LEU A 3 -10.62 0.13 15.41
CA LEU A 3 -9.69 1.10 15.93
C LEU A 3 -8.33 0.87 15.24
N LEU A 4 -8.14 1.52 14.08
CA LEU A 4 -6.99 2.38 13.73
C LEU A 4 -6.58 2.24 12.24
N PRO A 5 -6.96 3.19 11.38
CA PRO A 5 -6.18 3.43 10.18
C PRO A 5 -4.79 3.89 10.63
N GLY A 6 -3.75 3.19 10.16
CA GLY A 6 -2.37 3.68 10.16
C GLY A 6 -1.90 4.31 11.47
N ASP A 7 -1.83 3.53 12.56
CA ASP A 7 -0.76 3.74 13.54
C ASP A 7 -0.73 5.12 14.25
N ARG A 8 -1.84 5.59 14.83
CA ARG A 8 -1.82 6.79 15.72
C ARG A 8 -0.85 6.68 16.91
N ARG A 9 -0.32 5.47 17.17
CA ARG A 9 0.74 5.17 18.17
C ARG A 9 2.15 5.06 17.57
N SER A 10 2.33 5.20 16.26
CA SER A 10 3.66 5.18 15.65
C SER A 10 4.50 6.32 16.22
N ARG A 11 5.72 6.00 16.69
CA ARG A 11 6.65 7.04 17.15
C ARG A 11 7.22 7.88 16.01
N CYS A 12 7.27 7.32 14.80
CA CYS A 12 7.87 7.98 13.64
C CYS A 12 6.97 9.09 13.07
N ARG A 13 5.66 8.82 12.97
CA ARG A 13 4.60 9.73 12.45
C ARG A 13 4.87 10.33 11.07
N ASP A 14 5.78 9.73 10.31
CA ASP A 14 6.12 10.18 8.97
C ASP A 14 5.14 9.65 7.92
N ILE A 15 5.29 10.12 6.68
CA ILE A 15 4.48 9.71 5.54
C ILE A 15 4.71 8.22 5.24
N MET A 16 3.60 7.53 5.00
CA MET A 16 3.58 6.13 4.59
C MET A 16 3.32 6.07 3.09
N HIS A 17 4.36 5.84 2.29
CA HIS A 17 4.28 5.82 0.84
C HIS A 17 3.81 4.45 0.34
N PRO A 18 2.84 4.36 -0.58
CA PRO A 18 2.46 3.09 -1.19
C PRO A 18 3.57 2.60 -2.14
N ILE A 19 4.09 1.41 -1.90
CA ILE A 19 5.27 0.88 -2.63
C ILE A 19 4.95 -0.33 -3.50
N ALA A 20 3.91 -1.12 -3.17
CA ALA A 20 3.55 -2.31 -3.93
C ALA A 20 2.13 -2.79 -3.63
N LEU A 21 1.61 -3.64 -4.52
CA LEU A 21 0.46 -4.49 -4.26
C LEU A 21 0.92 -5.87 -3.80
N TRP A 22 0.18 -6.46 -2.88
CA TRP A 22 0.42 -7.81 -2.38
C TRP A 22 -0.88 -8.62 -2.42
N VAL A 23 -0.83 -9.75 -3.13
CA VAL A 23 -1.87 -10.77 -3.10
C VAL A 23 -1.48 -11.74 -1.99
N LYS A 24 -2.30 -11.85 -0.95
CA LYS A 24 -2.11 -12.82 0.13
C LYS A 24 -2.49 -14.23 -0.33
N ASP A 25 -2.12 -15.23 0.47
CA ASP A 25 -2.38 -16.65 0.17
C ASP A 25 -3.89 -16.97 0.07
N ASP A 26 -4.74 -16.21 0.75
CA ASP A 26 -6.20 -16.31 0.70
C ASP A 26 -6.83 -15.56 -0.49
N GLY A 27 -6.00 -14.94 -1.34
CA GLY A 27 -6.44 -14.12 -2.47
C GLY A 27 -6.81 -12.69 -2.11
N GLU A 28 -6.73 -12.27 -0.83
CA GLU A 28 -6.97 -10.88 -0.47
C GLU A 28 -5.87 -9.97 -1.04
N LEU A 29 -6.29 -8.87 -1.67
CA LEU A 29 -5.38 -7.85 -2.17
C LEU A 29 -5.15 -6.76 -1.11
N SER A 30 -3.89 -6.39 -0.93
CA SER A 30 -3.45 -5.36 0.02
C SER A 30 -2.40 -4.44 -0.61
N ILE A 31 -2.36 -3.19 -0.17
CA ILE A 31 -1.33 -2.22 -0.51
C ILE A 31 -0.24 -2.24 0.56
N LEU A 32 1.00 -2.48 0.16
CA LEU A 32 2.16 -2.31 1.02
C LEU A 32 2.57 -0.85 1.06
N HIS A 33 2.63 -0.30 2.27
CA HIS A 33 3.10 1.04 2.54
C HIS A 33 4.41 1.01 3.30
N ARG A 34 5.36 1.86 2.92
CA ARG A 34 6.64 2.03 3.61
C ARG A 34 6.76 3.42 4.18
N CYS A 35 7.15 3.51 5.45
CA CYS A 35 7.51 4.79 6.05
C CYS A 35 8.77 5.36 5.37
N GLU A 36 8.71 6.59 4.89
CA GLU A 36 9.85 7.23 4.22
C GLU A 36 11.05 7.45 5.14
N LYS A 37 10.80 7.64 6.45
CA LYS A 37 11.85 7.92 7.45
C LYS A 37 12.40 6.69 8.15
N CYS A 38 11.56 5.84 8.73
CA CYS A 38 12.03 4.67 9.49
C CYS A 38 12.04 3.37 8.69
N GLY A 39 11.46 3.34 7.49
CA GLY A 39 11.44 2.17 6.62
C GLY A 39 10.45 1.07 7.01
N THR A 40 9.69 1.22 8.11
CA THR A 40 8.65 0.25 8.50
C THR A 40 7.68 0.00 7.35
N VAL A 41 7.37 -1.27 7.08
CA VAL A 41 6.40 -1.68 6.08
C VAL A 41 5.11 -2.16 6.74
N LYS A 42 3.96 -1.72 6.24
CA LYS A 42 2.64 -2.18 6.67
C LYS A 42 1.76 -2.49 5.48
N SER A 43 0.96 -3.54 5.57
CA SER A 43 -0.09 -3.85 4.60
C SER A 43 -1.41 -3.21 4.99
N ASN A 44 -2.11 -2.58 4.05
CA ASN A 44 -3.49 -2.15 4.20
C ASN A 44 -4.38 -2.92 3.22
N ARG A 45 -5.46 -3.54 3.70
CA ARG A 45 -6.40 -4.27 2.84
C ARG A 45 -7.11 -3.28 1.91
N ILE A 46 -7.27 -3.65 0.64
CA ILE A 46 -8.07 -2.89 -0.32
C ILE A 46 -9.56 -3.13 -0.04
N LEU A 47 -10.32 -2.04 0.02
CA LEU A 47 -11.76 -2.05 0.20
C LEU A 47 -12.46 -1.60 -1.10
N PRO A 48 -13.76 -1.90 -1.28
CA PRO A 48 -14.50 -1.52 -2.48
C PRO A 48 -14.54 -0.01 -2.77
N ASP A 49 -14.40 0.83 -1.74
CA ASP A 49 -14.44 2.28 -1.86
C ASP A 49 -13.05 2.91 -2.12
N ASP A 50 -11.98 2.10 -2.18
CA ASP A 50 -10.65 2.60 -2.52
C ASP A 50 -10.58 3.02 -4.00
N SER A 51 -9.72 3.98 -4.30
CA SER A 51 -9.60 4.54 -5.66
C SER A 51 -8.99 3.54 -6.65
N GLU A 52 -9.84 2.92 -7.48
CA GLU A 52 -9.40 2.01 -8.54
C GLU A 52 -8.33 2.60 -9.49
N PRO A 53 -8.41 3.88 -9.91
CA PRO A 53 -7.36 4.48 -10.75
C PRO A 53 -5.97 4.48 -10.09
N LEU A 54 -5.89 4.83 -8.80
CA LEU A 54 -4.61 4.87 -8.08
C LEU A 54 -4.03 3.47 -7.85
N ILE A 55 -4.90 2.48 -7.60
CA ILE A 55 -4.49 1.08 -7.47
C ILE A 55 -3.92 0.57 -8.80
N SER A 56 -4.60 0.89 -9.91
CA SER A 56 -4.18 0.49 -11.26
C SER A 56 -2.85 1.15 -11.65
N GLU A 57 -2.67 2.43 -11.31
CA GLU A 57 -1.39 3.12 -11.51
C GLU A 57 -0.26 2.41 -10.75
N LEU A 58 -0.47 2.10 -9.47
CA LEU A 58 0.52 1.41 -8.65
C LEU A 58 0.87 0.03 -9.23
N ALA A 59 -0.14 -0.70 -9.71
CA ALA A 59 0.03 -2.01 -10.35
C ALA A 59 0.87 -1.94 -11.64
N ALA A 60 0.72 -0.86 -12.41
CA ALA A 60 1.41 -0.67 -13.68
C ALA A 60 2.88 -0.26 -13.54
N ARG A 61 3.30 0.26 -12.38
CA ARG A 61 4.67 0.79 -12.17
C ARG A 61 5.79 -0.17 -12.59
N PRO A 62 5.77 -1.47 -12.25
CA PRO A 62 6.83 -2.38 -12.68
C PRO A 62 6.90 -2.51 -14.20
N ALA A 63 5.76 -2.66 -14.87
CA ALA A 63 5.69 -2.79 -16.33
C ALA A 63 6.21 -1.55 -17.05
N LEU A 64 5.83 -0.35 -16.56
CA LEU A 64 6.34 0.92 -17.06
C LEU A 64 7.86 1.05 -16.85
N ALA A 65 8.37 0.63 -15.68
CA ALA A 65 9.79 0.71 -15.37
C ALA A 65 10.66 -0.20 -16.25
N VAL A 66 10.12 -1.31 -16.75
CA VAL A 66 10.83 -2.24 -17.65
C VAL A 66 10.43 -2.13 -19.12
N GLY A 67 9.64 -1.11 -19.50
CA GLY A 67 9.26 -0.86 -20.90
C GLY A 67 8.31 -1.90 -21.51
N LEU A 68 7.45 -2.51 -20.70
CA LEU A 68 6.46 -3.51 -21.11
C LEU A 68 5.05 -2.94 -21.31
N ALA A 69 4.89 -1.62 -21.22
CA ALA A 69 3.61 -0.91 -21.30
C ALA A 69 3.47 -0.12 -22.60
#